data_AF-A0A7W7AKC2-F1
#
_entry.id   AF-A0A7W7AKC2-F1
#
_cell.length_a   1.000
_cell.length_b   1.000
_cell.length_c   1.000
_cell.angle_alpha   90.00
_cell.angle_beta   90.00
_cell.angle_gamma   90.00
#
_symmetry.space_group_name_H-M   'P 1'
#
loop_
_entity.id
_entity.type
_entity.pdbx_description
1 polymer ?
#
loop_
_entity_poly.entity_id
_entity_poly.type
_entity_poly.pdbx_seq_one_letter_code
_entity_poly.pdbx_strand_id
1 'polypeptide(L)'
;MKPFRWEADCLADDPFAGDFGNGEVALSDKMVTNRGGGTCHTCAGPCEPGTRNRVLTERGDDGLETFRWCQPCCFAMAVYDRRPSIGDARFALGEQRRRAAA
;
A
#
# COMPACT_ATOMS: atom_id res chain seq x y z
N MET A 1 23.76 2.20 15.50
CA MET A 1 22.63 2.84 14.79
C MET A 1 21.47 1.86 14.80
N LYS A 2 20.32 2.16 15.43
CA LYS A 2 19.16 1.27 15.34
C LYS A 2 18.72 1.23 13.86
N PRO A 3 18.35 0.06 13.29
CA PRO A 3 17.90 0.00 11.91
C PRO A 3 16.70 0.93 11.73
N PHE A 4 16.67 1.67 10.62
CA PHE A 4 15.55 2.52 10.25
C PHE A 4 14.29 1.64 10.10
N ARG A 5 13.36 1.75 11.06
CA ARG A 5 12.16 0.90 11.16
C ARG A 5 11.00 1.46 10.32
N TRP A 6 11.24 1.65 9.03
CA TRP A 6 10.25 2.20 8.09
C TRP A 6 8.98 1.34 7.98
N GLU A 7 9.05 0.05 8.33
CA GLU A 7 7.89 -0.85 8.32
C GLU A 7 6.80 -0.43 9.32
N ALA A 8 7.20 -0.02 10.53
CA ALA A 8 6.25 0.47 11.53
C ALA A 8 5.66 1.83 11.11
N ASP A 9 6.52 2.70 10.58
CA ASP A 9 6.13 3.99 10.05
C ASP A 9 5.15 3.88 8.87
N CYS A 10 5.32 2.85 8.02
CA CYS A 10 4.40 2.51 6.93
C CYS A 10 3.06 1.98 7.44
N LEU A 11 3.05 1.15 8.50
CA LEU A 11 1.81 0.62 9.07
C LEU A 11 1.02 1.69 9.85
N ALA A 12 1.70 2.73 10.33
CA ALA A 12 1.07 3.87 10.99
C ALA A 12 0.37 4.83 10.00
N ASP A 13 0.64 4.71 8.70
CA ASP A 13 -0.04 5.45 7.65
C ASP A 13 -1.39 4.79 7.33
N ASP A 14 -2.45 5.59 7.18
CA ASP A 14 -3.76 5.11 6.75
C ASP A 14 -3.88 5.33 5.22
N PRO A 15 -3.81 4.26 4.41
CA PRO A 15 -3.78 4.38 2.96
C PRO A 15 -5.13 4.82 2.36
N PHE A 16 -6.20 4.79 3.16
CA PHE A 16 -7.56 5.19 2.77
C PHE A 16 -8.01 6.45 3.53
N ALA A 17 -7.08 7.19 4.14
CA ALA A 17 -7.41 8.42 4.83
C ALA A 17 -8.14 9.41 3.91
N GLY A 18 -9.40 9.72 4.22
CA GLY A 18 -10.24 10.60 3.43
C GLY A 18 -11.23 9.89 2.51
N ASP A 19 -11.16 8.55 2.41
CA ASP A 19 -12.22 7.75 1.79
C ASP A 19 -13.42 7.65 2.75
N PHE A 20 -14.62 7.84 2.22
CA PHE A 20 -15.86 7.61 2.96
C PHE A 20 -16.08 6.09 3.05
N GLY A 21 -15.53 5.46 4.10
CA GLY A 21 -15.77 4.04 4.37
C GLY A 21 -17.24 3.75 4.65
N ASN A 22 -17.70 2.55 4.28
CA ASN A 22 -19.07 2.05 4.50
C ASN A 22 -19.16 1.05 5.66
N GLY A 23 -18.18 1.01 6.57
CA GLY A 23 -18.17 0.11 7.73
C GLY A 23 -17.23 -1.08 7.58
N GLU A 24 -16.25 -0.97 6.69
CA GLU A 24 -15.20 -1.94 6.49
C GLU A 24 -14.40 -2.16 7.78
N VAL A 25 -14.13 -3.43 8.10
CA VAL A 25 -13.34 -3.80 9.27
C VAL A 25 -12.03 -4.42 8.82
N ALA A 26 -10.91 -3.81 9.21
CA ALA A 26 -9.57 -4.36 9.02
C ALA A 26 -9.42 -5.69 9.78
N LEU A 27 -9.26 -6.79 9.04
CA LEU A 27 -9.02 -8.12 9.59
C LEU A 27 -7.53 -8.39 9.80
N SER A 28 -6.69 -7.86 8.91
CA SER A 28 -5.24 -7.91 9.07
C SER A 28 -4.56 -6.79 8.34
N ASP A 29 -3.57 -6.17 8.97
CA ASP A 29 -2.65 -5.23 8.34
C ASP A 29 -1.23 -5.59 8.74
N LYS A 30 -0.37 -5.90 7.75
CA LYS A 30 0.96 -6.44 8.03
C LYS A 30 1.95 -6.21 6.91
N MET A 31 3.22 -6.16 7.32
CA MET A 31 4.36 -6.18 6.42
C MET A 31 4.79 -7.63 6.14
N VAL A 32 4.83 -8.01 4.86
CA VAL A 32 5.17 -9.35 4.39
C VAL A 32 6.32 -9.32 3.41
N THR A 33 7.08 -10.42 3.33
CA THR A 33 8.01 -10.64 2.22
C THR A 33 7.22 -11.26 1.08
N ASN A 34 7.22 -10.59 -0.07
CA ASN A 34 6.46 -11.05 -1.21
C ASN A 34 7.07 -12.33 -1.81
N ARG A 35 6.25 -13.34 -2.07
CA ARG A 35 6.70 -14.62 -2.65
C ARG A 35 6.13 -14.88 -4.05
N GLY A 36 4.92 -14.39 -4.33
CA GLY A 36 4.13 -14.78 -5.51
C GLY A 36 3.87 -13.67 -6.52
N GLY A 37 4.42 -12.47 -6.33
CA GLY A 37 4.11 -11.33 -7.21
C GLY A 37 2.91 -10.52 -6.75
N GLY A 38 2.12 -10.00 -7.68
CA GLY A 38 0.89 -9.24 -7.44
C GLY A 38 0.97 -7.79 -7.92
N THR A 39 -0.16 -7.10 -7.89
CA THR A 39 -0.28 -5.71 -8.36
C THR A 39 -0.42 -4.77 -7.17
N CYS A 40 0.34 -3.68 -7.18
CA CYS A 40 0.24 -2.64 -6.16
C CYS A 40 -1.07 -1.84 -6.33
N HIS A 41 -1.81 -1.67 -5.24
CA HIS A 41 -3.05 -0.91 -5.21
C HIS A 41 -2.85 0.56 -5.59
N THR A 42 -1.86 1.24 -5.01
CA THR A 42 -1.55 2.65 -5.33
C THR A 42 -1.06 2.85 -6.76
N CYS A 43 0.06 2.21 -7.14
CA CYS A 43 0.75 2.55 -8.39
C CYS A 43 0.45 1.61 -9.57
N ALA A 44 -0.43 0.62 -9.39
CA ALA A 44 -0.75 -0.43 -10.36
C ALA A 44 0.47 -1.19 -10.93
N GLY A 45 1.63 -1.08 -10.29
CA GLY A 45 2.87 -1.72 -10.70
C GLY A 45 3.05 -3.11 -10.09
N PRO A 46 4.03 -3.88 -10.58
CA PRO A 46 4.33 -5.19 -10.02
C PRO A 46 4.85 -5.06 -8.59
N CYS A 47 4.39 -5.98 -7.76
CA CYS A 47 4.99 -6.31 -6.49
C CYS A 47 6.02 -7.41 -6.75
N GLU A 48 7.31 -7.08 -6.71
CA GLU A 48 8.37 -8.03 -7.05
C GLU A 48 8.55 -9.10 -5.96
N PRO A 49 8.87 -10.36 -6.30
CA PRO A 49 9.26 -11.37 -5.31
C PRO A 49 10.51 -10.95 -4.53
N GLY A 50 10.56 -11.27 -3.24
CA GLY A 50 11.66 -10.93 -2.34
C GLY A 50 11.58 -9.54 -1.71
N THR A 51 10.73 -8.63 -2.22
CA THR A 51 10.56 -7.29 -1.64
C THR A 51 9.63 -7.29 -0.43
N ARG A 52 9.73 -6.24 0.38
CA ARG A 52 8.84 -6.00 1.53
C ARG A 52 7.62 -5.22 1.09
N ASN A 53 6.44 -5.77 1.38
CA ASN A 53 5.16 -5.23 0.95
C ASN A 53 4.23 -5.07 2.15
N ARG A 54 3.34 -4.08 2.11
CA ARG A 54 2.18 -4.01 3.00
C ARG A 54 1.04 -4.80 2.37
N VAL A 55 0.31 -5.54 3.20
CA VAL A 55 -0.92 -6.23 2.82
C VAL A 55 -1.97 -5.95 3.88
N LEU A 56 -3.09 -5.39 3.43
CA LEU A 56 -4.27 -5.08 4.23
C LEU A 56 -5.43 -5.93 3.71
N THR A 57 -6.10 -6.63 4.61
CA THR A 57 -7.31 -7.38 4.31
C THR A 57 -8.43 -6.80 5.14
N GLU A 58 -9.50 -6.41 4.48
CA GLU A 58 -10.69 -5.81 5.06
C GLU A 58 -11.91 -6.66 4.75
N ARG A 59 -12.91 -6.57 5.63
CA ARG A 59 -14.24 -7.13 5.40
C ARG A 59 -15.23 -5.98 5.28
N GLY A 60 -15.82 -5.84 4.10
CA GLY A 60 -16.98 -5.00 3.86
C GLY A 60 -18.26 -5.84 3.69
N ASP A 61 -19.33 -5.18 3.28
CA ASP A 61 -20.63 -5.83 3.01
C ASP A 61 -20.55 -6.79 1.81
N ASP A 62 -19.76 -6.45 0.79
CA ASP A 62 -19.56 -7.25 -0.41
C ASP A 62 -18.58 -8.43 -0.23
N GLY A 63 -18.00 -8.56 0.97
CA GLY A 63 -17.12 -9.67 1.34
C GLY A 63 -15.72 -9.25 1.74
N LEU A 64 -14.74 -10.09 1.41
CA LEU A 64 -13.33 -9.87 1.76
C LEU A 64 -12.58 -9.22 0.60
N GLU A 65 -11.95 -8.09 0.88
CA GLU A 65 -11.02 -7.43 -0.05
C GLU A 65 -9.60 -7.48 0.51
N THR A 66 -8.61 -7.61 -0.37
CA THR A 66 -7.20 -7.61 0.02
C THR A 66 -6.40 -6.69 -0.87
N PHE A 67 -5.82 -5.67 -0.24
CA PHE A 67 -4.97 -4.68 -0.85
C PHE A 67 -3.50 -5.02 -0.63
N ARG A 68 -2.67 -4.64 -1.61
CA ARG A 68 -1.23 -4.87 -1.57
C ARG A 68 -0.50 -3.62 -2.04
N TRP A 69 0.59 -3.27 -1.36
CA TRP A 69 1.48 -2.21 -1.79
C TRP A 69 2.89 -2.72 -2.00
N CYS A 70 3.49 -2.34 -3.13
CA CYS A 70 4.89 -2.64 -3.42
C CYS A 70 5.82 -1.81 -2.53
N GLN A 71 7.06 -2.27 -2.34
CA GLN A 71 8.04 -1.62 -1.46
C GLN A 71 8.22 -0.11 -1.66
N PRO A 72 8.31 0.43 -2.89
CA PRO A 72 8.43 1.89 -3.08
C PRO A 72 7.21 2.67 -2.57
N CYS A 73 6.00 2.10 -2.69
CA CYS A 73 4.80 2.72 -2.11
C CYS A 73 4.81 2.62 -0.58
N CYS A 74 5.32 1.52 -0.02
CA CYS A 74 5.49 1.41 1.43
C CYS A 74 6.51 2.42 1.99
N PHE A 75 7.60 2.71 1.25
CA PHE A 75 8.50 3.79 1.62
C PHE A 75 7.84 5.17 1.54
N ALA A 76 7.01 5.40 0.53
CA ALA A 76 6.24 6.64 0.40
C ALA A 76 5.28 6.84 1.59
N MET A 77 4.57 5.78 2.01
CA MET A 77 3.71 5.78 3.20
C MET A 77 4.52 6.05 4.47
N ALA A 78 5.67 5.40 4.66
CA ALA A 78 6.50 5.56 5.87
C ALA A 78 6.94 7.01 6.14
N VAL A 79 7.04 7.82 5.09
CA VAL A 79 7.46 9.23 5.19
C VAL A 79 6.32 10.22 4.95
N TYR A 80 5.12 9.74 4.65
CA TYR A 80 3.95 10.60 4.42
C TYR A 80 3.67 11.46 5.66
N ASP A 81 3.36 12.74 5.43
CA ASP A 81 3.21 13.80 6.45
C ASP A 81 4.44 14.07 7.37
N ARG A 82 5.54 13.32 7.20
CA ARG A 82 6.77 13.47 8.00
C ARG A 82 7.89 14.16 7.24
N ARG A 83 7.98 13.91 5.93
CA ARG A 83 9.01 14.42 5.00
C ARG A 83 8.43 14.49 3.58
N PRO A 84 9.12 15.14 2.63
CA PRO A 84 8.75 15.04 1.22
C PRO A 84 8.60 13.56 0.80
N SER A 85 7.37 13.19 0.45
CA SER A 85 7.02 11.85 0.01
C SER A 85 6.81 11.85 -1.50
N ILE A 86 7.04 10.70 -2.14
CA ILE A 86 6.69 10.48 -3.54
C ILE A 86 5.24 9.98 -3.71
N GLY A 87 4.43 9.97 -2.64
CA GLY A 87 3.07 9.43 -2.61
C GLY A 87 2.22 9.86 -3.80
N ASP A 88 2.05 11.17 -4.00
CA ASP A 88 1.23 11.72 -5.08
C ASP A 88 1.72 11.29 -6.47
N ALA A 89 3.03 11.31 -6.71
CA ALA A 89 3.62 10.84 -7.96
C ALA A 89 3.36 9.35 -8.18
N ARG A 90 3.29 8.55 -7.11
CA ARG A 90 2.98 7.12 -7.16
C ARG A 90 1.49 6.86 -7.43
N PHE A 91 0.59 7.67 -6.89
CA PHE A 91 -0.84 7.65 -7.22
C PHE A 91 -1.07 8.00 -8.70
N ALA A 92 -0.51 9.12 -9.17
CA ALA A 92 -0.61 9.55 -10.56
C ALA A 92 -0.07 8.48 -11.54
N LEU A 93 1.05 7.84 -11.19
CA LEU A 93 1.58 6.71 -11.97
C LEU A 93 0.61 5.53 -12.04
N GLY A 94 -0.11 5.25 -10.95
CA GLY A 94 -1.14 4.21 -10.91
C GLY A 94 -2.31 4.50 -11.85
N GLU A 95 -2.80 5.74 -11.86
CA GLU A 95 -3.83 6.17 -12.79
C GLU A 95 -3.39 6.00 -14.25
N GLN A 96 -2.16 6.44 -14.57
CA GLN A 96 -1.60 6.31 -15.92
C GLN A 96 -1.54 4.84 -16.37
N ARG A 97 -1.04 3.95 -15.49
CA ARG A 97 -0.94 2.51 -15.78
C ARG A 97 -2.29 1.84 -15.92
N ARG A 98 -3.26 2.17 -15.08
CA ARG A 98 -4.62 1.65 -15.18
C ARG A 98 -5.30 2.08 -16.49
N ARG A 99 -5.14 3.35 -16.88
CA ARG A 99 -5.64 3.86 -18.17
C ARG A 99 -4.99 3.17 -19.37
N ALA A 100 -3.69 2.87 -19.29
CA ALA A 100 -2.97 2.19 -20.37
C ALA A 100 -3.32 0.69 -20.49
N ALA A 101 -3.95 0.10 -19.47
CA ALA A 101 -4.36 -1.30 -19.44
C ALA A 101 -5.86 -1.52 -19.75
N ALA A 102 -6.62 -0.45 -19.93
CA ALA A 102 -8.03 -0.45 -20.32
C ALA A 102 -8.18 -0.31 -21.84
#